data_AF-A0A5B1QKF5-F1
#
_entry.id   AF-A0A5B1QKF5-F1
#
_cell.length_a   1.000
_cell.length_b   1.000
_cell.length_c   1.000
_cell.angle_alpha   90.00
_cell.angle_beta   90.00
_cell.angle_gamma   90.00
#
_symmetry.space_group_name_H-M   'P 1'
#
loop_
_entity.id
_entity.type
_entity.pdbx_description
1 polymer ?
#
loop_
_entity_poly.entity_id
_entity_poly.type
_entity_poly.pdbx_seq_one_letter_code
_entity_poly.pdbx_strand_id
1 'polypeptide(L)'
;MGRIDVGRYSILACYTLIVYDWLISISDEYTLIHQARWTWVKAAYLWCRYYPLLVFPFHIWGWVVDHDGETCADIVHPLYATLIPLQLSAQVVLMLRAYAFAGRDSRILYGLCFGLAALLGVDIYVWGFDVQLVSTLFSVLGQSGCFATTDISASQGAIHISLTFLTAFAYDLLTMSIVIIHCFRIRSTQGSLGASFLTQGVLVFMSMTTLNIFSAAMYLSSNKTFNGIGSYFALLLPDVLACRLVLMLRRRVSPTESVRQRECSQLVRDALELLPVSNEDIEVANEIETAPAL
;
A
#
# COMPACT_ATOMS: atom_id res chain seq x y z
N MET A 1 -10.81 -1.87 32.15
CA MET A 1 -10.11 -1.06 31.14
C MET A 1 -11.17 -0.23 30.42
N GLY A 2 -11.05 1.10 30.42
CA GLY A 2 -12.06 1.97 29.83
C GLY A 2 -12.06 1.89 28.30
N ARG A 3 -13.19 2.20 27.67
CA ARG A 3 -13.34 2.25 26.20
C ARG A 3 -12.29 3.17 25.53
N ILE A 4 -11.97 4.28 26.22
CA ILE A 4 -11.00 5.29 25.78
C ILE A 4 -9.58 4.73 25.83
N ASP A 5 -9.24 3.99 26.89
CA ASP A 5 -7.91 3.37 27.05
C ASP A 5 -7.60 2.44 25.88
N VAL A 6 -8.56 1.59 25.50
CA VAL A 6 -8.38 0.65 24.39
C VAL A 6 -8.07 1.39 23.08
N GLY A 7 -8.75 2.51 22.81
CA GLY A 7 -8.47 3.37 21.66
C GLY A 7 -7.04 3.96 21.71
N ARG A 8 -6.65 4.52 22.87
CA ARG A 8 -5.32 5.11 23.11
C ARG A 8 -4.18 4.09 22.95
N TYR A 9 -4.33 2.89 23.47
CA TYR A 9 -3.32 1.84 23.28
C TYR A 9 -3.28 1.32 21.84
N SER A 10 -4.43 1.22 21.18
CA SER A 10 -4.51 0.76 19.79
C SER A 10 -3.76 1.71 18.85
N ILE A 11 -3.95 3.03 19.00
CA ILE A 11 -3.22 4.01 18.19
C ILE A 11 -1.71 3.93 18.43
N LEU A 12 -1.28 3.89 19.70
CA LEU A 12 0.15 3.80 20.04
C LEU A 12 0.79 2.51 19.51
N ALA A 13 0.07 1.39 19.58
CA ALA A 13 0.52 0.12 19.03
C ALA A 13 0.68 0.20 17.50
N CYS A 14 -0.30 0.76 16.79
CA CYS A 14 -0.23 0.92 15.33
C CYS A 14 0.96 1.81 14.94
N TYR A 15 1.16 2.94 15.62
CA TYR A 15 2.29 3.83 15.33
C TYR A 15 3.63 3.16 15.60
N THR A 16 3.74 2.43 16.71
CA THR A 16 4.95 1.67 17.05
C THR A 16 5.28 0.65 15.95
N LEU A 17 4.28 -0.03 15.39
CA LEU A 17 4.46 -0.95 14.27
C LEU A 17 4.99 -0.25 13.01
N ILE A 18 4.51 0.95 12.68
CA ILE A 18 5.01 1.72 11.52
C ILE A 18 6.44 2.15 11.74
N VAL A 19 6.77 2.70 12.91
CA VAL A 19 8.13 3.13 13.24
C VAL A 19 9.08 1.94 13.21
N TYR A 20 8.67 0.81 13.80
CA TYR A 20 9.43 -0.43 13.75
C TYR A 20 9.67 -0.89 12.30
N ASP A 21 8.62 -0.91 11.48
CA ASP A 21 8.71 -1.28 10.07
C ASP A 21 9.65 -0.35 9.27
N TRP A 22 9.61 0.95 9.56
CA TRP A 22 10.49 1.95 8.99
C TRP A 22 11.95 1.69 9.36
N LEU A 23 12.25 1.49 10.64
CA LEU A 23 13.61 1.24 11.12
C LEU A 23 14.23 -0.01 10.48
N ILE A 24 13.49 -1.12 10.38
CA ILE A 24 14.04 -2.35 9.81
C ILE A 24 14.18 -2.31 8.29
N SER A 25 13.43 -1.44 7.61
CA SER A 25 13.45 -1.34 6.14
C SER A 25 14.36 -0.24 5.61
N ILE A 26 14.94 0.61 6.47
CA ILE A 26 15.67 1.82 6.06
C ILE A 26 16.88 1.52 5.15
N SER A 27 17.58 0.41 5.40
CA SER A 27 18.74 -0.01 4.60
C SER A 27 18.33 -0.39 3.16
N ASP A 28 17.27 -1.19 3.05
CA ASP A 28 16.69 -1.56 1.75
C ASP A 28 16.09 -0.35 1.04
N GLU A 29 15.45 0.55 1.78
CA GLU A 29 14.84 1.75 1.22
C GLU A 29 15.90 2.69 0.64
N TYR A 30 17.01 2.88 1.35
CA TYR A 30 18.11 3.72 0.88
C TYR A 30 18.68 3.21 -0.45
N THR A 31 18.95 1.92 -0.53
CA THR A 31 19.52 1.28 -1.73
C THR A 31 18.53 1.18 -2.89
N LEU A 32 17.27 0.77 -2.63
CA LEU A 32 16.30 0.47 -3.69
C LEU A 32 15.45 1.68 -4.13
N ILE A 33 15.23 2.65 -3.26
CA ILE A 33 14.33 3.80 -3.49
C ILE A 33 15.13 5.10 -3.62
N HIS A 34 15.94 5.44 -2.63
CA HIS A 34 16.60 6.74 -2.58
C HIS A 34 17.63 6.91 -3.70
N GLN A 35 18.45 5.89 -3.94
CA GLN A 35 19.44 5.87 -5.02
C GLN A 35 18.82 5.71 -6.42
N ALA A 36 17.56 5.26 -6.51
CA ALA A 36 16.90 5.08 -7.79
C ALA A 36 16.44 6.42 -8.41
N ARG A 37 16.34 6.43 -9.75
CA ARG A 37 15.82 7.57 -10.52
C ARG A 37 14.41 7.96 -10.05
N TRP A 38 14.09 9.25 -10.16
CA TRP A 38 12.77 9.77 -9.87
C TRP A 38 11.72 9.22 -10.83
N THR A 39 10.66 8.64 -10.26
CA THR A 39 9.51 8.11 -10.99
C THR A 39 8.24 8.39 -10.17
N TRP A 40 7.07 8.33 -10.82
CA TRP A 40 5.78 8.46 -10.13
C TRP A 40 5.59 7.42 -9.01
N VAL A 41 6.11 6.21 -9.20
CA VAL A 41 6.11 5.17 -8.17
C VAL A 41 6.99 5.55 -6.98
N LYS A 42 8.14 6.20 -7.20
CA LYS A 42 9.00 6.72 -6.11
C LYS A 42 8.25 7.81 -5.32
N ALA A 43 7.61 8.75 -6.00
CA ALA A 43 6.85 9.82 -5.35
C ALA A 43 5.69 9.24 -4.50
N ALA A 44 4.89 8.33 -5.07
CA ALA A 44 3.80 7.68 -4.35
C ALA A 44 4.30 6.86 -3.14
N TYR A 45 5.42 6.15 -3.30
CA TYR A 45 6.06 5.42 -2.21
C TYR A 45 6.51 6.36 -1.08
N LEU A 46 7.23 7.44 -1.39
CA LEU A 46 7.71 8.38 -0.37
C LEU A 46 6.54 9.05 0.36
N TRP A 47 5.48 9.40 -0.35
CA TRP A 47 4.26 9.94 0.26
C TRP A 47 3.63 8.90 1.20
N CYS A 48 3.32 7.70 0.72
CA CYS A 48 2.76 6.59 1.49
C CYS A 48 3.62 6.20 2.71
N ARG A 49 4.95 6.35 2.62
CA ARG A 49 5.88 6.00 3.69
C ARG A 49 6.01 7.08 4.76
N TYR A 50 6.27 8.32 4.35
CA TYR A 50 6.65 9.40 5.26
C TYR A 50 5.47 10.22 5.75
N TYR A 51 4.37 10.29 4.99
CA TYR A 51 3.17 11.00 5.43
C TYR A 51 2.60 10.44 6.74
N PRO A 52 2.37 9.12 6.91
CA PRO A 52 1.93 8.57 8.19
C PRO A 52 2.93 8.88 9.32
N LEU A 53 4.23 8.71 9.08
CA LEU A 53 5.26 8.97 10.09
C LEU A 53 5.25 10.41 10.61
N LEU A 54 4.97 11.39 9.74
CA LEU A 54 4.97 12.81 10.09
C LEU A 54 3.65 13.26 10.73
N VAL A 55 2.53 12.75 10.25
CA VAL A 55 1.19 13.23 10.62
C VAL A 55 0.64 12.50 11.85
N PHE A 56 1.08 11.28 12.12
CA PHE A 56 0.53 10.49 13.22
C PHE A 56 0.92 10.97 14.63
N PRO A 57 2.09 11.60 14.87
CA PRO A 57 2.36 12.30 16.12
C PRO A 57 1.31 13.36 16.48
N PHE A 58 0.79 14.08 15.47
CA PHE A 58 -0.31 15.03 15.66
C PHE A 58 -1.62 14.32 16.08
N HIS A 59 -1.88 13.13 15.52
CA HIS A 59 -3.03 12.30 15.93
C HIS A 59 -2.90 11.73 17.34
N ILE A 60 -1.70 11.29 17.72
CA ILE A 60 -1.41 10.84 19.08
C ILE A 60 -1.62 12.00 20.05
N TRP A 61 -1.11 13.19 19.74
CA TRP A 61 -1.34 14.38 20.55
C TRP A 61 -2.85 14.69 20.68
N GLY A 62 -3.60 14.68 19.57
CA GLY A 62 -5.03 14.99 19.58
C GLY A 62 -5.89 13.95 20.33
N TRP A 63 -5.59 12.66 20.23
CA TRP A 63 -6.44 11.59 20.78
C TRP A 63 -5.98 11.04 22.14
N VAL A 64 -4.68 11.09 22.45
CA VAL A 64 -4.12 10.53 23.69
C VAL A 64 -4.02 11.55 24.80
N VAL A 65 -3.62 12.79 24.48
CA VAL A 65 -3.51 13.87 25.48
C VAL A 65 -4.90 14.42 25.79
N ASP A 66 -5.13 14.77 27.06
CA ASP A 66 -6.38 15.40 27.49
C ASP A 66 -6.34 16.89 27.16
N HIS A 67 -7.37 17.36 26.45
CA HIS A 67 -7.56 18.74 26.04
C HIS A 67 -8.89 19.28 26.59
N ASP A 68 -9.03 20.59 26.57
CA ASP A 68 -10.31 21.27 26.79
C ASP A 68 -11.21 21.18 25.53
N GLY A 69 -12.52 21.38 25.74
CA GLY A 69 -13.50 21.25 24.67
C GLY A 69 -13.37 22.31 23.57
N GLU A 70 -12.88 23.51 23.88
CA GLU A 70 -12.69 24.59 22.92
C GLU A 70 -11.53 24.28 21.98
N THR A 71 -10.37 23.89 22.53
CA THR A 71 -9.24 23.39 21.73
C THR A 71 -9.67 22.24 20.83
N CYS A 72 -10.42 21.26 21.35
CA CYS A 72 -10.88 20.14 20.54
C CYS A 72 -11.85 20.55 19.42
N ALA A 73 -12.71 21.56 19.65
CA ALA A 73 -13.63 22.04 18.62
C ALA A 73 -12.87 22.69 17.44
N ASP A 74 -11.79 23.40 17.73
CA ASP A 74 -10.96 24.04 16.71
C ASP A 74 -10.12 23.03 15.91
N ILE A 75 -9.62 21.97 16.57
CA ILE A 75 -8.71 21.02 15.94
C ILE A 75 -9.38 19.79 15.34
N VAL A 76 -10.65 19.50 15.64
CA VAL A 76 -11.29 18.24 15.20
C VAL A 76 -11.33 18.09 13.68
N HIS A 77 -11.77 19.12 12.95
CA HIS A 77 -11.82 19.07 11.49
C HIS A 77 -10.43 18.92 10.85
N PRO A 78 -9.39 19.72 11.19
CA PRO A 78 -8.07 19.51 10.62
C PRO A 78 -7.46 18.15 11.02
N LEU A 79 -7.72 17.67 12.25
CA LEU A 79 -7.28 16.35 12.70
C LEU A 79 -7.81 15.25 11.77
N TYR A 80 -9.13 15.17 11.56
CA TYR A 80 -9.72 14.14 10.71
C TYR A 80 -9.47 14.37 9.20
N ALA A 81 -9.40 15.61 8.74
CA ALA A 81 -9.04 15.91 7.34
C ALA A 81 -7.64 15.37 6.97
N THR A 82 -6.69 15.38 7.93
CA THR A 82 -5.35 14.82 7.70
C THR A 82 -5.31 13.29 7.61
N LEU A 83 -6.42 12.58 7.90
CA LEU A 83 -6.57 11.14 7.64
C LEU A 83 -6.90 10.83 6.17
N ILE A 84 -7.43 11.80 5.41
CA ILE A 84 -7.81 11.56 4.01
C ILE A 84 -6.60 11.13 3.17
N PRO A 85 -5.44 11.82 3.22
CA PRO A 85 -4.29 11.39 2.41
C PRO A 85 -3.68 10.07 2.88
N LEU A 86 -3.90 9.69 4.14
CA LEU A 86 -3.46 8.41 4.72
C LEU A 86 -4.24 7.24 4.12
N GLN A 87 -5.56 7.36 4.05
CA GLN A 87 -6.41 6.34 3.41
C GLN A 87 -6.10 6.21 1.91
N LEU A 88 -5.82 7.32 1.23
CA LEU A 88 -5.61 7.33 -0.22
C LEU A 88 -4.21 6.91 -0.66
N SER A 89 -3.19 7.07 0.18
CA SER A 89 -1.81 6.82 -0.23
C SER A 89 -1.55 5.37 -0.62
N ALA A 90 -2.01 4.42 0.18
CA ALA A 90 -1.94 3.00 -0.15
C ALA A 90 -2.70 2.69 -1.46
N GLN A 91 -3.87 3.29 -1.65
CA GLN A 91 -4.73 3.07 -2.80
C GLN A 91 -4.09 3.55 -4.11
N VAL A 92 -3.40 4.69 -4.07
CA VAL A 92 -2.62 5.18 -5.21
C VAL A 92 -1.49 4.21 -5.57
N VAL A 93 -0.78 3.64 -4.59
CA VAL A 93 0.29 2.65 -4.85
C VAL A 93 -0.27 1.39 -5.51
N LEU A 94 -1.39 0.88 -5.02
CA LEU A 94 -2.07 -0.29 -5.61
C LEU A 94 -2.61 0.00 -7.00
N MET A 95 -3.18 1.19 -7.22
CA MET A 95 -3.64 1.66 -8.52
C MET A 95 -2.50 1.67 -9.54
N LEU A 96 -1.36 2.29 -9.19
CA LEU A 96 -0.18 2.34 -10.06
C LEU A 96 0.31 0.93 -10.41
N ARG A 97 0.27 0.02 -9.44
CA ARG A 97 0.60 -1.39 -9.65
C ARG A 97 -0.39 -2.07 -10.60
N ALA A 98 -1.69 -1.94 -10.36
CA ALA A 98 -2.73 -2.54 -11.21
C ALA A 98 -2.65 -2.02 -12.65
N TYR A 99 -2.43 -0.72 -12.82
CA TYR A 99 -2.22 -0.10 -14.13
C TYR A 99 -0.98 -0.64 -14.85
N ALA A 100 0.12 -0.87 -14.12
CA ALA A 100 1.32 -1.51 -14.69
C ALA A 100 1.05 -2.95 -15.13
N PHE A 101 0.30 -3.76 -14.36
CA PHE A 101 -0.09 -5.12 -14.74
C PHE A 101 -1.03 -5.19 -15.93
N ALA A 102 -1.89 -4.19 -16.06
CA ALA A 102 -2.82 -4.04 -17.17
C ALA A 102 -2.14 -3.67 -18.50
N GLY A 103 -0.80 -3.68 -18.57
CA GLY A 103 -0.07 -3.29 -19.79
C GLY A 103 -0.17 -1.80 -20.11
N ARG A 104 -0.46 -0.96 -19.09
CA ARG A 104 -0.60 0.50 -19.21
C ARG A 104 -1.76 0.94 -20.12
N ASP A 105 -2.81 0.12 -20.23
CA ASP A 105 -4.03 0.49 -20.95
C ASP A 105 -4.73 1.68 -20.27
N SER A 106 -4.90 2.77 -21.02
CA SER A 106 -5.52 4.02 -20.54
C SER A 106 -6.98 3.82 -20.13
N ARG A 107 -7.69 2.85 -20.73
CA ARG A 107 -9.09 2.56 -20.36
C ARG A 107 -9.20 2.11 -18.90
N ILE A 108 -8.28 1.26 -18.47
CA ILE A 108 -8.21 0.77 -17.09
C ILE A 108 -7.80 1.89 -16.15
N LEU A 109 -6.88 2.77 -16.58
CA LEU A 109 -6.51 3.95 -15.80
C LEU A 109 -7.72 4.84 -15.52
N TYR A 110 -8.54 5.16 -16.53
CA TYR A 110 -9.73 5.99 -16.33
C TYR A 110 -10.71 5.35 -15.35
N GLY A 111 -10.93 4.03 -15.43
CA GLY A 111 -11.79 3.31 -14.48
C GLY A 111 -11.25 3.34 -13.05
N LEU A 112 -9.93 3.14 -12.88
CA LEU A 112 -9.27 3.22 -11.58
C LEU A 112 -9.26 4.64 -11.01
N CYS A 113 -9.03 5.66 -11.83
CA CYS A 113 -9.10 7.06 -11.42
C CYS A 113 -10.52 7.47 -11.02
N PHE A 114 -11.54 6.98 -11.73
CA PHE A 114 -12.94 7.20 -11.37
C PHE A 114 -13.27 6.58 -9.99
N GLY A 115 -12.85 5.33 -9.77
CA GLY A 115 -13.02 4.68 -8.47
C GLY A 115 -12.28 5.41 -7.33
N LEU A 116 -11.07 5.91 -7.60
CA LEU A 116 -10.28 6.66 -6.63
C LEU A 116 -10.93 8.01 -6.32
N ALA A 117 -11.48 8.70 -7.33
CA ALA A 117 -12.21 9.94 -7.14
C ALA A 117 -13.50 9.74 -6.33
N ALA A 118 -14.20 8.61 -6.52
CA ALA A 118 -15.35 8.25 -5.71
C ALA A 118 -14.95 8.01 -4.23
N LEU A 119 -13.86 7.28 -3.99
CA LEU A 119 -13.32 7.09 -2.64
C LEU A 119 -12.94 8.43 -1.99
N LEU A 120 -12.18 9.28 -2.70
CA LEU A 120 -11.82 10.61 -2.25
C LEU A 120 -13.06 11.47 -1.92
N GLY A 121 -14.09 11.42 -2.75
CA GLY A 121 -15.33 12.16 -2.52
C GLY A 121 -16.05 11.72 -1.24
N VAL A 122 -16.12 10.41 -0.99
CA VAL A 122 -16.67 9.85 0.25
C VAL A 122 -15.82 10.26 1.46
N ASP A 123 -14.49 10.16 1.35
CA ASP A 123 -13.57 10.54 2.43
C ASP A 123 -13.65 12.04 2.76
N ILE A 124 -13.72 12.92 1.75
CA ILE A 124 -13.89 14.37 1.96
C ILE A 124 -15.22 14.65 2.66
N TYR A 125 -16.31 14.02 2.19
CA TYR A 125 -17.63 14.21 2.79
C TYR A 125 -17.63 13.79 4.27
N VAL A 126 -17.19 12.56 4.55
CA VAL A 126 -17.22 12.01 5.91
C VAL A 126 -16.21 12.72 6.81
N TRP A 127 -14.93 12.71 6.47
CA TRP A 127 -13.88 13.22 7.36
C TRP A 127 -13.77 14.74 7.39
N GLY A 128 -14.17 15.41 6.30
CA GLY A 128 -14.09 16.87 6.20
C GLY A 128 -15.31 17.58 6.79
N PHE A 129 -16.52 17.09 6.48
CA PHE A 129 -17.76 17.84 6.75
C PHE A 129 -18.68 17.19 7.78
N ASP A 130 -18.76 15.86 7.80
CA ASP A 130 -19.75 15.13 8.61
C ASP A 130 -19.28 14.89 10.05
N VAL A 131 -17.97 14.92 10.28
CA VAL A 131 -17.36 14.71 11.61
C VAL A 131 -17.68 15.86 12.57
N GLN A 132 -18.20 15.54 13.75
CA GLN A 132 -18.52 16.47 14.84
C GLN A 132 -17.92 16.03 16.18
N LEU A 133 -17.57 16.99 17.03
CA LEU A 133 -16.98 16.69 18.35
C LEU A 133 -17.98 15.99 19.28
N VAL A 134 -17.53 14.97 20.02
CA VAL A 134 -18.37 14.27 21.01
C VAL A 134 -18.47 15.11 22.30
N SER A 135 -19.38 16.09 22.32
CA SER A 135 -19.56 17.04 23.42
C SER A 135 -19.98 16.39 24.75
N THR A 136 -20.69 15.26 24.71
CA THR A 136 -21.12 14.51 25.91
C THR A 136 -19.94 14.01 26.74
N LEU A 137 -18.81 13.68 26.12
CA LEU A 137 -17.61 13.20 26.79
C LEU A 137 -17.01 14.30 27.68
N PHE A 138 -16.92 15.52 27.14
CA PHE A 138 -16.42 16.70 27.86
C PHE A 138 -17.35 17.13 28.99
N SER A 139 -18.67 16.98 28.82
CA SER A 139 -19.64 17.31 29.88
C SER A 139 -19.52 16.42 31.14
N VAL A 140 -18.99 15.19 31.00
CA VAL A 140 -18.83 14.22 32.10
C VAL A 140 -17.43 14.23 32.69
N LEU A 141 -16.40 14.31 31.83
CA LEU A 141 -14.99 14.16 32.25
C LEU A 141 -14.27 15.50 32.41
N GLY A 142 -14.82 16.61 31.93
CA GLY A 142 -14.20 17.94 31.94
C GLY A 142 -13.06 18.09 30.92
N GLN A 143 -12.20 17.09 30.79
CA GLN A 143 -11.09 17.02 29.82
C GLN A 143 -11.01 15.62 29.20
N SER A 144 -10.67 15.53 27.92
CA SER A 144 -10.48 14.27 27.21
C SER A 144 -9.70 14.46 25.91
N GLY A 145 -9.38 13.36 25.21
CA GLY A 145 -8.89 13.43 23.84
C GLY A 145 -9.96 13.94 22.88
N CYS A 146 -9.54 14.50 21.75
CA CYS A 146 -10.42 15.07 20.74
C CYS A 146 -11.02 13.98 19.84
N PHE A 147 -11.99 13.25 20.38
CA PHE A 147 -12.73 12.21 19.66
C PHE A 147 -13.94 12.80 18.96
N ALA A 148 -14.16 12.37 17.73
CA ALA A 148 -15.27 12.81 16.94
C ALA A 148 -16.21 11.66 16.54
N THR A 149 -17.47 12.02 16.33
CA THR A 149 -18.54 11.17 15.83
C THR A 149 -19.24 11.91 14.70
N THR A 150 -19.79 11.17 13.76
CA THR A 150 -20.55 11.71 12.63
C THR A 150 -22.03 11.95 12.97
N ASP A 151 -22.49 11.56 14.17
CA ASP A 151 -23.81 11.98 14.68
C ASP A 151 -23.98 11.75 16.21
N ILE A 152 -24.85 12.57 16.84
CA ILE A 152 -25.28 12.47 18.25
C ILE A 152 -26.36 11.38 18.39
N SER A 153 -27.13 11.13 17.32
CA SER A 153 -27.95 9.93 17.17
C SER A 153 -27.04 8.76 16.85
N ALA A 154 -26.69 7.98 17.87
CA ALA A 154 -25.67 6.93 17.80
C ALA A 154 -25.81 5.92 16.65
N SER A 155 -26.94 5.83 15.94
CA SER A 155 -27.16 4.90 14.83
C SER A 155 -26.66 5.39 13.47
N GLN A 156 -26.82 6.68 13.11
CA GLN A 156 -26.55 7.16 11.74
C GLN A 156 -25.07 7.45 11.49
N GLY A 157 -24.36 8.05 12.44
CA GLY A 157 -22.95 8.38 12.26
C GLY A 157 -22.05 7.15 11.99
N ALA A 158 -22.30 6.06 12.68
CA ALA A 158 -21.52 4.82 12.47
C ALA A 158 -21.68 4.25 11.05
N ILE A 159 -22.79 4.53 10.37
CA ILE A 159 -23.03 4.12 8.98
C ILE A 159 -22.14 4.92 8.03
N HIS A 160 -22.00 6.23 8.23
CA HIS A 160 -21.16 7.08 7.37
C HIS A 160 -19.68 6.71 7.48
N ILE A 161 -19.17 6.45 8.68
CA ILE A 161 -17.79 5.97 8.85
C ILE A 161 -17.64 4.55 8.31
N SER A 162 -18.64 3.67 8.45
CA SER A 162 -18.59 2.35 7.81
C SER A 162 -18.55 2.45 6.27
N LEU A 163 -19.22 3.46 5.71
CA LEU A 163 -19.26 3.69 4.26
C LEU A 163 -17.87 3.99 3.70
N THR A 164 -17.01 4.75 4.40
CA THR A 164 -15.63 5.01 3.94
C THR A 164 -14.85 3.70 3.78
N PHE A 165 -14.89 2.82 4.79
CA PHE A 165 -14.23 1.52 4.74
C PHE A 165 -14.85 0.57 3.72
N LEU A 166 -16.17 0.62 3.52
CA LEU A 166 -16.84 -0.18 2.51
C LEU A 166 -16.48 0.27 1.09
N THR A 167 -16.38 1.58 0.85
CA THR A 167 -15.91 2.14 -0.42
C THR A 167 -14.45 1.78 -0.67
N ALA A 168 -13.59 1.83 0.35
CA ALA A 168 -12.20 1.39 0.25
C ALA A 168 -12.10 -0.11 -0.08
N PHE A 169 -12.89 -0.95 0.60
CA PHE A 169 -13.01 -2.38 0.28
C PHE A 169 -13.47 -2.62 -1.17
N ALA A 170 -14.48 -1.87 -1.64
CA ALA A 170 -14.94 -2.00 -3.03
C ALA A 170 -13.84 -1.61 -4.03
N TYR A 171 -13.03 -0.60 -3.71
CA TYR A 171 -11.88 -0.21 -4.51
C TYR A 171 -10.77 -1.27 -4.51
N ASP A 172 -10.46 -1.86 -3.35
CA ASP A 172 -9.52 -2.99 -3.23
C ASP A 172 -9.98 -4.17 -4.10
N LEU A 173 -11.27 -4.52 -4.04
CA LEU A 173 -11.84 -5.59 -4.87
C LEU A 173 -11.76 -5.26 -6.37
N LEU A 174 -12.03 -4.02 -6.77
CA LEU A 174 -11.91 -3.58 -8.15
C LEU A 174 -10.48 -3.75 -8.66
N THR A 175 -9.49 -3.22 -7.92
CA THR A 175 -8.07 -3.30 -8.31
C THR A 175 -7.57 -4.74 -8.33
N MET A 176 -7.93 -5.55 -7.33
CA MET A 176 -7.62 -6.97 -7.27
C MET A 176 -8.22 -7.74 -8.44
N SER A 177 -9.49 -7.49 -8.78
CA SER A 177 -10.19 -8.13 -9.90
C SER A 177 -9.49 -7.85 -11.23
N ILE A 178 -9.09 -6.59 -11.47
CA ILE A 178 -8.35 -6.20 -12.67
C ILE A 178 -7.02 -6.96 -12.77
N VAL A 179 -6.24 -7.00 -11.67
CA VAL A 179 -4.94 -7.70 -11.64
C VAL A 179 -5.12 -9.20 -11.90
N ILE A 180 -6.12 -9.83 -11.26
CA ILE A 180 -6.40 -11.26 -11.41
C ILE A 180 -6.84 -11.58 -12.84
N ILE A 181 -7.80 -10.84 -13.40
CA ILE A 181 -8.31 -11.05 -14.76
C ILE A 181 -7.18 -10.91 -15.77
N HIS A 182 -6.37 -9.84 -15.67
CA HIS A 182 -5.22 -9.66 -16.55
C HIS A 182 -4.21 -10.78 -16.40
N CYS A 183 -3.95 -11.22 -15.17
CA CYS A 183 -3.03 -12.32 -14.95
C CYS A 183 -3.53 -13.61 -15.58
N PHE A 184 -4.82 -13.97 -15.45
CA PHE A 184 -5.37 -15.17 -16.08
C PHE A 184 -5.30 -15.11 -17.61
N ARG A 185 -5.51 -13.92 -18.20
CA ARG A 185 -5.39 -13.73 -19.66
C ARG A 185 -3.95 -13.86 -20.17
N ILE A 186 -2.97 -13.40 -19.39
CA ILE A 186 -1.54 -13.37 -19.76
C ILE A 186 -0.79 -14.62 -19.25
N ARG A 187 -1.44 -15.47 -18.44
CA ARG A 187 -0.86 -16.67 -17.79
C ARG A 187 -0.17 -17.62 -18.75
N SER A 188 -0.53 -17.62 -20.04
CA SER A 188 0.12 -18.44 -21.05
C SER A 188 1.59 -18.04 -21.33
N THR A 189 2.07 -16.90 -20.83
CA THR A 189 3.38 -16.33 -21.22
C THR A 189 4.31 -15.99 -20.04
N GLN A 190 3.90 -16.15 -18.78
CA GLN A 190 4.74 -15.81 -17.62
C GLN A 190 5.23 -17.04 -16.85
N GLY A 191 6.55 -17.18 -16.72
CA GLY A 191 7.20 -18.25 -15.94
C GLY A 191 7.00 -18.15 -14.42
N SER A 192 7.71 -19.00 -13.66
CA SER A 192 7.57 -19.14 -12.19
C SER A 192 7.81 -17.84 -11.40
N LEU A 193 8.59 -16.91 -11.97
CA LEU A 193 8.88 -15.61 -11.37
C LEU A 193 7.64 -14.70 -11.32
N GLY A 194 6.87 -14.64 -12.42
CA GLY A 194 5.63 -13.87 -12.51
C GLY A 194 4.55 -14.42 -11.58
N ALA A 195 4.46 -15.75 -11.45
CA ALA A 195 3.54 -16.41 -10.53
C ALA A 195 3.82 -16.04 -9.07
N SER A 196 5.08 -16.09 -8.63
CA SER A 196 5.46 -15.74 -7.25
C SER A 196 5.17 -14.27 -6.94
N PHE A 197 5.42 -13.39 -7.92
CA PHE A 197 5.13 -11.97 -7.81
C PHE A 197 3.63 -11.69 -7.65
N LEU A 198 2.80 -12.41 -8.41
CA LEU A 198 1.35 -12.31 -8.32
C LEU A 198 0.85 -12.77 -6.96
N THR A 199 1.33 -13.92 -6.47
CA THR A 199 0.94 -14.45 -5.15
C THR A 199 1.20 -13.44 -4.04
N GLN A 200 2.36 -12.78 -4.06
CA GLN A 200 2.68 -11.74 -3.09
C GLN A 200 1.77 -10.52 -3.18
N GLY A 201 1.41 -10.10 -4.41
CA GLY A 201 0.43 -9.04 -4.61
C GLY A 201 -0.94 -9.40 -4.06
N VAL A 202 -1.44 -10.59 -4.41
CA VAL A 202 -2.75 -11.10 -3.96
C VAL A 202 -2.82 -11.18 -2.43
N LEU A 203 -1.76 -11.62 -1.76
CA LEU A 203 -1.72 -11.65 -0.30
C LEU A 203 -1.89 -10.26 0.32
N VAL A 204 -1.22 -9.24 -0.23
CA VAL A 204 -1.36 -7.86 0.24
C VAL A 204 -2.78 -7.33 0.02
N PHE A 205 -3.36 -7.56 -1.16
CA PHE A 205 -4.75 -7.18 -1.45
C PHE A 205 -5.75 -7.85 -0.50
N MET A 206 -5.58 -9.15 -0.23
CA MET A 206 -6.43 -9.89 0.70
C MET A 206 -6.33 -9.35 2.13
N SER A 207 -5.12 -8.98 2.57
CA SER A 207 -4.92 -8.36 3.89
C SER A 207 -5.62 -7.01 3.98
N MET A 208 -5.46 -6.12 2.98
CA MET A 208 -6.12 -4.81 2.95
C MET A 208 -7.64 -4.92 2.92
N THR A 209 -8.16 -5.80 2.06
CA THR A 209 -9.59 -6.12 1.98
C THR A 209 -10.14 -6.57 3.33
N THR A 210 -9.40 -7.45 4.03
CA THR A 210 -9.78 -7.97 5.35
C THR A 210 -9.79 -6.86 6.40
N LEU A 211 -8.81 -5.96 6.39
CA LEU A 211 -8.77 -4.82 7.31
C LEU A 211 -9.94 -3.85 7.08
N ASN A 212 -10.25 -3.55 5.82
CA ASN A 212 -11.35 -2.66 5.46
C ASN A 212 -12.72 -3.26 5.81
N ILE A 213 -12.98 -4.53 5.46
CA ILE A 213 -14.25 -5.19 5.82
C ILE A 213 -14.40 -5.40 7.33
N PHE A 214 -13.31 -5.76 8.03
CA PHE A 214 -13.32 -5.90 9.47
C PHE A 214 -13.65 -4.56 10.14
N SER A 215 -13.05 -3.47 9.68
CA SER A 215 -13.32 -2.13 10.19
C SER A 215 -14.76 -1.71 9.93
N ALA A 216 -15.27 -1.90 8.71
CA ALA A 216 -16.65 -1.63 8.36
C ALA A 216 -17.63 -2.42 9.26
N ALA A 217 -17.36 -3.71 9.49
CA ALA A 217 -18.17 -4.58 10.35
C ALA A 217 -18.14 -4.15 11.81
N MET A 218 -16.99 -3.70 12.34
CA MET A 218 -16.90 -3.17 13.69
C MET A 218 -17.77 -1.92 13.86
N TYR A 219 -17.78 -1.00 12.88
CA TYR A 219 -18.63 0.18 12.93
C TYR A 219 -20.13 -0.14 12.84
N LEU A 220 -20.50 -1.18 12.09
CA LEU A 220 -21.90 -1.66 11.97
C LEU A 220 -22.36 -2.52 13.16
N SER A 221 -21.44 -2.99 14.00
CA SER A 221 -21.77 -3.81 15.16
C SER A 221 -22.63 -3.03 16.16
N SER A 222 -23.59 -3.74 16.78
CA SER A 222 -24.39 -3.20 17.88
C SER A 222 -23.53 -2.88 19.10
N ASN A 223 -22.43 -3.62 19.29
CA ASN A 223 -21.50 -3.39 20.38
C ASN A 223 -20.44 -2.37 19.98
N LYS A 224 -20.74 -1.09 20.23
CA LYS A 224 -19.85 0.02 19.88
C LYS A 224 -18.56 0.10 20.71
N THR A 225 -18.32 -0.86 21.62
CA THR A 225 -17.19 -0.85 22.57
C THR A 225 -15.85 -0.88 21.85
N PHE A 226 -15.82 -1.48 20.66
CA PHE A 226 -14.62 -1.63 19.87
C PHE A 226 -14.60 -0.71 18.64
N ASN A 227 -15.53 0.24 18.54
CA ASN A 227 -15.52 1.25 17.47
C ASN A 227 -14.23 2.06 17.58
N GLY A 228 -13.55 2.25 16.44
CA GLY A 228 -12.28 2.98 16.39
C GLY A 228 -11.05 2.08 16.29
N ILE A 229 -11.04 0.87 16.89
CA ILE A 229 -9.85 0.00 16.88
C ILE A 229 -9.52 -0.41 15.45
N GLY A 230 -10.50 -0.99 14.73
CA GLY A 230 -10.31 -1.43 13.35
C GLY A 230 -9.85 -0.29 12.44
N SER A 231 -10.41 0.92 12.59
CA SER A 231 -10.07 2.05 11.74
C SER A 231 -8.60 2.41 11.76
N TYR A 232 -7.91 2.38 12.92
CA TYR A 232 -6.48 2.70 12.95
C TYR A 232 -5.65 1.69 12.17
N PHE A 233 -6.00 0.40 12.28
CA PHE A 233 -5.33 -0.65 11.52
C PHE A 233 -5.65 -0.54 10.02
N ALA A 234 -6.90 -0.25 9.65
CA ALA A 234 -7.30 -0.07 8.25
C ALA A 234 -6.75 1.21 7.61
N LEU A 235 -6.44 2.25 8.40
CA LEU A 235 -5.81 3.47 7.88
C LEU A 235 -4.29 3.28 7.71
N LEU A 236 -3.62 2.62 8.66
CA LEU A 236 -2.15 2.58 8.69
C LEU A 236 -1.50 1.35 8.08
N LEU A 237 -2.07 0.15 8.30
CA LEU A 237 -1.45 -1.07 7.80
C LEU A 237 -1.44 -1.16 6.28
N PRO A 238 -2.45 -0.68 5.53
CA PRO A 238 -2.37 -0.64 4.08
C PRO A 238 -1.15 0.11 3.56
N ASP A 239 -0.76 1.23 4.17
CA ASP A 239 0.45 1.97 3.77
C ASP A 239 1.72 1.15 3.98
N VAL A 240 1.84 0.49 5.14
CA VAL A 240 2.98 -0.40 5.46
C VAL A 240 3.04 -1.56 4.46
N LEU A 241 1.90 -2.21 4.20
CA LEU A 241 1.81 -3.33 3.27
C LEU A 241 2.12 -2.91 1.84
N ALA A 242 1.61 -1.75 1.39
CA ALA A 242 1.89 -1.18 0.07
C ALA A 242 3.38 -0.85 -0.08
N CYS A 243 3.99 -0.23 0.93
CA CYS A 243 5.43 0.09 0.94
C CYS A 243 6.29 -1.18 0.87
N ARG A 244 6.01 -2.18 1.72
CA ARG A 244 6.71 -3.47 1.69
C ARG A 244 6.60 -4.13 0.33
N LEU A 245 5.41 -4.10 -0.24
CA LEU A 245 5.16 -4.66 -1.55
C LEU A 245 6.06 -4.01 -2.61
N VAL A 246 6.16 -2.67 -2.65
CA VAL A 246 7.04 -1.94 -3.57
C VAL A 246 8.52 -2.30 -3.38
N LEU A 247 8.99 -2.38 -2.12
CA LEU A 247 10.37 -2.79 -1.82
C LEU A 247 10.66 -4.22 -2.30
N MET A 248 9.74 -5.15 -2.05
CA MET A 248 9.86 -6.54 -2.50
C MET A 248 9.96 -6.64 -4.03
N LEU A 249 9.20 -5.82 -4.75
CA LEU A 249 9.31 -5.78 -6.22
C LEU A 249 10.67 -5.30 -6.66
N ARG A 250 11.15 -4.18 -6.10
CA ARG A 250 12.44 -3.60 -6.49
C ARG A 250 13.59 -4.50 -6.15
N ARG A 251 13.56 -5.19 -5.01
CA ARG A 251 14.56 -6.19 -4.64
C ARG A 251 14.63 -7.33 -5.66
N ARG A 252 13.47 -7.80 -6.15
CA ARG A 252 13.44 -8.88 -7.16
C ARG A 252 13.86 -8.42 -8.56
N VAL A 253 13.70 -7.14 -8.87
CA VAL A 253 14.07 -6.54 -10.17
C VAL A 253 15.53 -6.04 -10.18
N SER A 254 16.14 -5.83 -9.01
CA SER A 254 17.54 -5.41 -8.84
C SER A 254 18.37 -6.63 -8.40
N PRO A 255 18.88 -7.47 -9.32
CA PRO A 255 19.57 -7.10 -10.56
C PRO A 255 18.73 -7.41 -11.79
N THR A 256 18.73 -6.48 -12.76
CA THR A 256 17.98 -6.67 -14.01
C THR A 256 18.36 -8.03 -14.59
N GLU A 257 17.38 -8.88 -14.86
CA GLU A 257 17.59 -10.18 -15.49
C GLU A 257 18.42 -10.02 -16.78
N SER A 258 18.27 -8.89 -17.47
CA SER A 258 19.11 -8.47 -18.60
C SER A 258 20.56 -8.13 -18.25
N VAL A 259 20.85 -7.59 -17.07
CA VAL A 259 22.23 -7.34 -16.58
C VAL A 259 22.87 -8.66 -16.21
N ARG A 260 22.18 -9.52 -15.46
CA ARG A 260 22.71 -10.85 -15.11
C ARG A 260 22.86 -11.75 -16.34
N GLN A 261 21.96 -11.66 -17.31
CA GLN A 261 22.06 -12.37 -18.58
C GLN A 261 23.20 -11.79 -19.44
N ARG A 262 23.44 -10.47 -19.42
CA ARG A 262 24.62 -9.86 -20.05
C ARG A 262 25.92 -10.27 -19.38
N GLU A 263 25.98 -10.29 -18.06
CA GLU A 263 27.15 -10.78 -17.31
C GLU A 263 27.40 -12.26 -17.60
N CYS A 264 26.35 -13.08 -17.64
CA CYS A 264 26.49 -14.49 -17.98
C CYS A 264 26.91 -14.69 -19.45
N SER A 265 26.36 -13.91 -20.38
CA SER A 265 26.79 -13.91 -21.79
C SER A 265 28.23 -13.43 -21.96
N GLN A 266 28.67 -12.46 -21.16
CA GLN A 266 30.05 -12.01 -21.12
C GLN A 266 30.97 -13.11 -20.58
N LEU A 267 30.63 -13.71 -19.43
CA LEU A 267 31.40 -14.82 -18.86
C LEU A 267 31.50 -16.03 -19.82
N VAL A 268 30.42 -16.37 -20.52
CA VAL A 268 30.44 -17.46 -21.52
C VAL A 268 31.32 -17.09 -22.71
N ARG A 269 31.26 -15.85 -23.22
CA ARG A 269 32.11 -15.39 -24.31
C ARG A 269 33.59 -15.40 -23.90
N ASP A 270 33.91 -14.87 -22.73
CA ASP A 270 35.27 -14.85 -22.18
C ASP A 270 35.82 -16.27 -21.99
N ALA A 271 34.97 -17.21 -21.53
CA ALA A 271 35.35 -18.62 -21.40
C ALA A 271 35.61 -19.30 -22.76
N LEU A 272 34.82 -18.98 -23.80
CA LEU A 272 35.01 -19.48 -25.16
C LEU A 272 36.30 -18.97 -25.80
N GLU A 273 36.68 -17.71 -25.54
CA GLU A 273 37.94 -17.13 -26.03
C GLU A 273 39.18 -17.76 -25.37
N LEU A 274 39.04 -18.32 -24.17
CA LEU A 274 40.11 -19.02 -23.45
C LEU A 274 40.25 -20.49 -23.83
N LEU A 275 39.30 -21.07 -24.58
CA LEU A 275 39.45 -22.42 -25.08
C LEU A 275 40.52 -22.42 -26.18
N PRO A 276 41.64 -23.15 -26.01
CA PRO A 276 42.60 -23.31 -27.07
C PRO A 276 41.88 -23.99 -28.23
N VAL A 277 41.83 -23.31 -29.39
CA VAL A 277 41.36 -23.94 -30.63
C VAL A 277 42.28 -25.13 -30.86
N SER A 278 41.75 -26.33 -30.68
CA SER A 278 42.52 -27.54 -30.96
C SER A 278 42.78 -27.54 -32.47
N ASN A 279 44.04 -27.70 -32.88
CA ASN A 279 44.39 -27.73 -34.30
C ASN A 279 43.68 -28.90 -35.04
N GLU A 280 43.20 -29.91 -34.32
CA GLU A 280 42.39 -31.01 -34.87
C GLU A 280 41.04 -30.52 -35.44
N ASP A 281 40.42 -29.48 -34.86
CA ASP A 281 39.13 -28.96 -35.35
C ASP A 281 39.28 -28.12 -36.64
N ILE A 282 40.48 -27.55 -36.88
CA ILE A 282 40.78 -26.77 -38.09
C ILE A 282 41.08 -27.71 -39.28
N GLU A 283 41.72 -28.85 -39.05
CA GLU A 283 41.98 -29.84 -40.11
C GLU A 283 40.69 -30.48 -40.64
N VAL A 284 39.75 -30.82 -39.75
CA VAL A 284 38.46 -31.40 -40.16
C VAL A 284 37.59 -30.41 -40.95
N ALA A 285 37.63 -29.12 -40.62
CA ALA A 285 36.89 -28.10 -41.38
C ALA A 285 37.46 -27.89 -42.79
N ASN A 286 38.78 -27.94 -42.95
CA ASN A 286 39.44 -27.81 -44.25
C ASN A 286 39.26 -29.06 -45.14
N GLU A 287 39.13 -30.26 -44.56
CA GLU A 287 38.79 -31.46 -45.32
C GLU A 287 37.36 -31.45 -45.87
N ILE A 288 36.41 -30.79 -45.19
CA ILE A 288 35.01 -30.71 -45.64
C ILE A 288 34.86 -29.70 -46.79
N GLU A 289 35.63 -28.60 -46.80
CA GLU A 289 35.55 -27.57 -47.86
C GLU A 289 36.23 -28.00 -49.18
N THR A 290 37.07 -29.05 -49.15
CA THR A 290 37.74 -29.60 -50.33
C THR A 290 37.05 -30.81 -50.96
N ALA A 291 35.91 -31.25 -50.41
CA ALA A 291 35.11 -32.32 -51.01
C ALA A 291 34.37 -31.82 -52.28
N PRO A 292 34.63 -32.39 -53.47
CA PRO A 292 33.93 -32.00 -54.68
C PRO A 292 32.44 -32.35 -54.59
N ALA A 293 31.58 -31.40 -54.93
CA ALA A 293 30.14 -31.60 -55.06
C ALA A 293 29.87 -32.69 -56.11
N LEU A 294 29.23 -33.77 -55.65
CA LEU A 294 28.82 -34.93 -56.44
C LEU A 294 27.30 -34.91 -56.61
#